data_AF-A0A4Q1HKR7-F1
#
_entry.id   AF-A0A4Q1HKR7-F1
#
_cell.length_a   1.000
_cell.length_b   1.000
_cell.length_c   1.000
_cell.angle_alpha   90.00
_cell.angle_beta   90.00
_cell.angle_gamma   90.00
#
_symmetry.space_group_name_H-M   'P 1'
#
loop_
_entity.id
_entity.type
_entity.pdbx_description
1 polymer ?
#
loop_
_entity_poly.entity_id
_entity_poly.type
_entity_poly.pdbx_seq_one_letter_code
_entity_poly.pdbx_strand_id
1 'polypeptide(L)'
;MFGNKMEPATEYQITDTGKKFLVANGANTMAGQDAFCTGKYTVVEVSNFTEPSDMMGVKLSQVNYRYKVEGADDWAKSEGMRANYKNFAEQTQGDIQGKAAVILTNDGWMHERLFKRG
;
A
#
# COMPACT_ATOMS: atom_id res chain seq x y z
N MET A 1 -18.92 -18.68 25.49
CA MET A 1 -18.73 -20.02 24.89
C MET A 1 -18.90 -19.87 23.39
N PHE A 2 -17.84 -20.08 22.60
CA PHE A 2 -17.99 -20.31 21.16
C PHE A 2 -18.63 -21.68 20.95
N GLY A 3 -19.52 -21.83 19.97
CA GLY A 3 -20.38 -23.00 19.83
C GLY A 3 -19.62 -24.32 19.60
N ASN A 4 -20.15 -25.42 20.15
CA ASN A 4 -19.55 -26.77 20.08
C ASN A 4 -19.99 -27.57 18.83
N LYS A 5 -20.56 -26.92 17.82
CA LYS A 5 -21.10 -27.56 16.62
C LYS A 5 -20.29 -27.12 15.41
N MET A 6 -19.71 -28.09 14.69
CA MET A 6 -19.10 -27.83 13.39
C MET A 6 -20.19 -27.75 12.33
N GLU A 7 -20.20 -26.67 11.56
CA GLU A 7 -21.06 -26.50 10.40
C GLU A 7 -20.23 -26.69 9.12
N PRO A 8 -20.81 -27.22 8.03
CA PRO A 8 -20.13 -27.29 6.74
C PRO A 8 -19.67 -25.89 6.30
N ALA A 9 -18.39 -25.76 5.95
CA ALA A 9 -17.80 -24.52 5.48
C ALA A 9 -16.96 -24.78 4.23
N THR A 10 -16.82 -23.76 3.40
CA THR A 10 -15.86 -23.80 2.28
C THR A 10 -14.49 -23.41 2.80
N GLU A 11 -13.51 -24.29 2.59
CA GLU A 11 -12.10 -24.01 2.86
C GLU A 11 -11.41 -23.62 1.55
N TYR A 12 -10.57 -22.59 1.62
CA TYR A 12 -9.78 -22.12 0.49
C TYR A 12 -8.31 -22.40 0.76
N GLN A 13 -7.63 -22.98 -0.23
CA GLN A 13 -6.18 -23.21 -0.18
C GLN A 13 -5.47 -22.38 -1.25
N ILE A 14 -4.25 -21.95 -0.92
CA ILE A 14 -3.43 -21.17 -1.84
C ILE A 14 -2.96 -22.06 -3.01
N THR A 15 -3.12 -21.54 -4.22
CA THR A 15 -2.62 -22.19 -5.44
C THR A 15 -1.12 -21.96 -5.60
N ASP A 16 -0.46 -22.74 -6.46
CA ASP A 16 0.97 -22.53 -6.76
C ASP A 16 1.25 -21.16 -7.39
N THR A 17 0.31 -20.62 -8.16
CA THR A 17 0.38 -19.23 -8.64
C THR A 17 0.27 -18.24 -7.48
N GLY A 18 -0.69 -18.44 -6.56
CA GLY A 18 -0.85 -17.58 -5.39
C GLY A 18 0.40 -17.51 -4.52
N LYS A 19 1.11 -18.64 -4.34
CA LYS A 19 2.36 -18.68 -3.55
C LYS A 19 3.44 -17.72 -4.08
N LYS A 20 3.46 -17.40 -5.37
CA LYS A 20 4.41 -16.44 -5.97
C LYS A 20 4.18 -15.01 -5.50
N PHE A 21 2.96 -14.68 -5.09
CA PHE A 21 2.55 -13.35 -4.65
C PHE A 21 2.42 -13.24 -3.13
N LEU A 22 2.47 -14.36 -2.41
CA LEU A 22 2.34 -14.37 -0.96
C LEU A 22 3.66 -13.94 -0.31
N VAL A 23 3.60 -12.86 0.45
CA VAL A 23 4.73 -12.34 1.23
C VAL A 23 4.48 -12.67 2.69
N ALA A 24 5.41 -13.43 3.26
CA ALA A 24 5.37 -13.79 4.67
C ALA A 24 5.46 -12.54 5.55
N ASN A 25 4.56 -12.39 6.53
CA ASN A 25 4.43 -11.18 7.35
C ASN A 25 4.26 -9.88 6.53
N GLY A 26 3.74 -9.97 5.30
CA GLY A 26 3.58 -8.81 4.42
C GLY A 26 2.45 -7.87 4.84
N ALA A 27 1.53 -8.31 5.70
CA ALA A 27 0.43 -7.48 6.17
C ALA A 27 0.93 -6.48 7.22
N ASN A 28 0.49 -5.23 7.10
CA ASN A 28 0.71 -4.20 8.13
C ASN A 28 -0.27 -4.37 9.31
N THR A 29 -0.28 -5.55 9.92
CA THR A 29 -1.12 -5.90 11.08
C THR A 29 -0.24 -6.29 12.25
N MET A 30 -0.73 -6.10 13.48
CA MET A 30 0.01 -6.45 14.71
C MET A 30 0.40 -7.93 14.76
N ALA A 31 -0.41 -8.80 14.16
CA ALA A 31 -0.19 -10.24 14.14
C ALA A 31 0.79 -10.72 13.04
N GLY A 32 1.29 -9.82 12.17
CA GLY A 32 2.23 -10.19 11.12
C GLY A 32 1.67 -11.22 10.15
N GLN A 33 0.40 -11.08 9.75
CA GLN A 33 -0.18 -12.04 8.79
C GLN A 33 0.49 -11.94 7.42
N ASP A 34 0.48 -13.04 6.68
CA ASP A 34 0.91 -13.05 5.30
C ASP A 34 -0.02 -12.20 4.43
N ALA A 35 0.52 -11.58 3.38
CA ALA A 35 -0.25 -10.76 2.46
C ALA A 35 0.15 -10.99 1.01
N PHE A 36 -0.81 -10.82 0.11
CA PHE A 36 -0.51 -10.82 -1.32
C PHE A 36 0.07 -9.48 -1.76
N CYS A 37 1.23 -9.52 -2.41
CA CYS A 37 1.78 -8.36 -3.12
C CYS A 37 1.13 -8.28 -4.51
N THR A 38 0.31 -7.25 -4.72
CA THR A 38 -0.49 -7.05 -5.94
C THR A 38 0.13 -6.06 -6.91
N GLY A 39 1.33 -5.56 -6.61
CA GLY A 39 2.04 -4.57 -7.40
C GLY A 39 2.84 -3.59 -6.53
N LYS A 40 3.46 -2.62 -7.17
CA LYS A 40 4.27 -1.58 -6.54
C LYS A 40 3.68 -0.20 -6.85
N TYR A 41 3.59 0.66 -5.84
CA TYR A 41 3.25 2.06 -6.08
C TYR A 41 4.44 2.80 -6.70
N THR A 42 4.19 3.48 -7.81
CA THR A 42 5.16 4.32 -8.51
C THR A 42 4.59 5.73 -8.64
N VAL A 43 5.38 6.73 -8.25
CA VAL A 43 5.03 8.14 -8.43
C VAL A 43 5.09 8.46 -9.92
N VAL A 44 4.03 9.08 -10.41
CA VAL A 44 3.91 9.57 -11.80
C VAL A 44 4.44 10.99 -11.87
N GLU A 45 3.97 11.88 -10.98
CA GLU A 45 4.32 13.29 -10.96
C GLU A 45 4.15 13.88 -9.55
N VAL A 46 4.96 14.88 -9.20
CA VAL A 46 4.69 15.77 -8.06
C VAL A 46 3.98 17.03 -8.56
N SER A 47 2.72 17.20 -8.18
CA SER A 47 1.86 18.28 -8.68
C SER A 47 2.19 19.63 -8.08
N ASN A 48 2.44 19.69 -6.77
CA ASN A 48 2.90 20.88 -6.05
C ASN A 48 3.40 20.51 -4.65
N PHE A 49 4.11 21.44 -4.04
CA PHE A 49 4.60 21.31 -2.66
C PHE A 49 4.62 22.65 -1.95
N THR A 50 4.54 22.63 -0.62
CA THR A 50 4.72 23.83 0.21
C THR A 50 6.20 24.15 0.36
N GLU A 51 6.54 25.44 0.50
CA GLU A 51 7.92 25.82 0.83
C GLU A 51 8.40 25.07 2.09
N PRO A 52 9.63 24.52 2.09
CA PRO A 52 10.15 23.80 3.24
C PRO A 52 10.30 24.69 4.46
N SER A 53 9.64 24.32 5.56
CA SER A 53 9.64 25.09 6.81
C SER A 53 10.14 24.26 7.98
N ASP A 54 10.82 24.91 8.94
CA ASP A 54 11.23 24.27 10.18
C ASP A 54 10.02 24.03 11.09
N MET A 55 9.76 22.77 11.41
CA MET A 55 8.68 22.35 12.29
C MET A 55 9.21 21.29 13.25
N MET A 56 9.13 21.57 14.55
CA MET A 56 9.66 20.67 15.58
C MET A 56 11.14 20.28 15.37
N GLY A 57 11.97 21.19 14.86
CA GLY A 57 13.40 20.94 14.64
C GLY A 57 13.73 20.08 13.42
N VAL A 58 12.78 19.85 12.53
CA VAL A 58 13.03 19.24 11.21
C VAL A 58 12.48 20.14 10.11
N LYS A 59 13.10 20.12 8.93
CA LYS A 59 12.62 20.85 7.77
C LYS A 59 11.58 19.98 7.02
N LEU A 60 10.33 20.43 7.01
CA LEU A 60 9.18 19.68 6.50
C LEU A 60 8.55 20.39 5.30
N SER A 61 8.03 19.60 4.34
CA SER A 61 7.20 20.08 3.23
C SER A 61 6.01 19.14 3.01
N GLN A 62 4.84 19.70 2.70
CA GLN A 62 3.70 18.92 2.23
C GLN A 62 3.75 18.82 0.71
N VAL A 63 3.62 17.60 0.20
CA VAL A 63 3.71 17.28 -1.23
C VAL A 63 2.40 16.66 -1.69
N ASN A 64 1.82 17.23 -2.74
CA ASN A 64 0.73 16.62 -3.50
C ASN A 64 1.32 15.97 -4.75
N TYR A 65 0.98 14.71 -5.01
CA TYR A 65 1.56 13.93 -6.09
C TYR A 65 0.52 13.00 -6.70
N ARG A 66 0.83 12.48 -7.88
CA ARG A 66 0.08 11.44 -8.57
C ARG A 66 0.88 10.16 -8.57
N TYR A 67 0.21 9.03 -8.37
CA TYR A 67 0.86 7.72 -8.37
C TYR A 67 -0.02 6.66 -9.04
N LYS A 68 0.60 5.53 -9.38
CA LYS A 68 -0.08 4.38 -9.98
C LYS A 68 0.47 3.08 -9.43
N VAL A 69 -0.24 1.98 -9.65
CA VAL A 69 0.27 0.64 -9.37
C VAL A 69 0.93 0.09 -10.63
N GLU A 70 2.22 -0.25 -10.53
CA GLU A 70 2.98 -0.93 -11.56
C GLU A 70 3.27 -2.38 -11.19
N GLY A 71 3.48 -3.24 -12.20
CA GLY A 71 3.84 -4.64 -11.98
C GLY A 71 2.73 -5.50 -11.37
N ALA A 72 1.49 -5.01 -11.33
CA ALA A 72 0.34 -5.83 -10.97
C ALA A 72 0.15 -6.94 -12.02
N ASP A 73 -0.05 -8.17 -11.57
CA ASP A 73 -0.38 -9.31 -12.44
C ASP A 73 -1.87 -9.24 -12.86
N ASP A 74 -2.24 -9.99 -13.91
CA ASP A 74 -3.55 -9.90 -14.56
C ASP A 74 -4.69 -10.34 -13.64
N TRP A 75 -4.43 -11.30 -12.73
CA TRP A 75 -5.43 -11.72 -11.75
C TRP A 75 -5.88 -10.56 -10.85
N ALA A 76 -4.95 -9.67 -10.46
CA ALA A 76 -5.23 -8.50 -9.63
C ALA A 76 -6.02 -7.42 -10.41
N LYS A 77 -5.89 -7.40 -11.74
CA LYS A 77 -6.63 -6.48 -12.62
C LYS A 77 -7.95 -7.05 -13.13
N SER A 78 -8.26 -8.30 -12.78
CA SER A 78 -9.44 -8.99 -13.30
C SER A 78 -10.73 -8.24 -12.96
N GLU A 79 -11.76 -8.42 -13.79
CA GLU A 79 -13.08 -7.85 -13.53
C GLU A 79 -13.67 -8.37 -12.22
N GLY A 80 -13.50 -9.66 -11.92
CA GLY A 80 -13.94 -10.25 -10.64
C GLY A 80 -13.33 -9.54 -9.44
N MET A 81 -12.03 -9.22 -9.48
CA MET A 81 -11.38 -8.47 -8.39
C MET A 81 -11.92 -7.05 -8.30
N ARG A 82 -12.02 -6.33 -9.42
CA ARG A 82 -12.51 -4.94 -9.43
C ARG A 82 -13.98 -4.82 -9.02
N ALA A 83 -14.83 -5.78 -9.39
CA ALA A 83 -16.25 -5.78 -9.07
C ALA A 83 -16.52 -6.04 -7.58
N ASN A 84 -15.68 -6.86 -6.93
CA ASN A 84 -15.89 -7.26 -5.54
C ASN A 84 -15.04 -6.45 -4.54
N TYR A 85 -13.96 -5.82 -4.99
CA TYR A 85 -13.01 -5.13 -4.13
C TYR A 85 -12.70 -3.71 -4.64
N LYS A 86 -13.29 -2.71 -3.99
CA LYS A 86 -13.19 -1.28 -4.37
C LYS A 86 -11.75 -0.80 -4.51
N ASN A 87 -10.85 -1.22 -3.62
CA ASN A 87 -9.45 -0.84 -3.63
C ASN A 87 -8.73 -1.29 -4.92
N PHE A 88 -9.08 -2.45 -5.47
CA PHE A 88 -8.53 -2.89 -6.77
C PHE A 88 -9.09 -2.06 -7.92
N ALA A 89 -10.40 -1.76 -7.91
CA ALA A 89 -11.01 -0.90 -8.91
C ALA A 89 -10.35 0.49 -8.95
N GLU A 90 -10.15 1.12 -7.79
CA GLU A 90 -9.48 2.41 -7.67
C GLU A 90 -8.02 2.36 -8.14
N GLN A 91 -7.28 1.32 -7.75
CA GLN A 91 -5.87 1.17 -8.13
C GLN A 91 -5.66 0.95 -9.63
N THR A 92 -6.64 0.36 -10.33
CA THR A 92 -6.57 0.19 -11.78
C THR A 92 -6.80 1.47 -12.59
N GLN A 93 -7.20 2.58 -11.96
CA GLN A 93 -7.38 3.86 -12.66
C GLN A 93 -6.06 4.46 -13.16
N GLY A 94 -4.92 4.04 -12.58
CA GLY A 94 -3.59 4.33 -13.12
C GLY A 94 -3.07 5.76 -12.90
N ASP A 95 -3.83 6.61 -12.19
CA ASP A 95 -3.46 7.99 -11.91
C ASP A 95 -4.18 8.53 -10.66
N ILE A 96 -3.72 8.08 -9.49
CA ILE A 96 -4.35 8.32 -8.20
C ILE A 96 -3.67 9.51 -7.52
N GLN A 97 -4.47 10.44 -6.99
CA GLN A 97 -3.97 11.56 -6.21
C GLN A 97 -3.53 11.11 -4.82
N GLY A 98 -2.33 11.53 -4.42
CA GLY A 98 -1.73 11.28 -3.12
C GLY A 98 -1.24 12.57 -2.46
N LYS A 99 -1.16 12.54 -1.13
CA LYS A 99 -0.59 13.61 -0.31
C LYS A 99 0.32 13.00 0.75
N ALA A 100 1.48 13.58 0.95
CA ALA A 100 2.44 13.16 1.97
C ALA A 100 3.11 14.37 2.60
N ALA A 101 3.51 14.25 3.86
CA ALA A 101 4.54 15.12 4.43
C ALA A 101 5.89 14.42 4.35
N VAL A 102 6.88 15.19 3.90
CA VAL A 102 8.26 14.74 3.73
C VAL A 102 9.19 15.62 4.57
N ILE A 103 10.22 14.99 5.12
CA ILE A 103 11.24 15.60 5.95
C ILE A 103 12.54 15.62 5.15
N LEU A 104 13.20 16.78 5.10
CA LEU A 104 14.52 16.90 4.51
C LEU A 104 15.56 16.34 5.51
N THR A 105 16.29 15.32 5.07
CA THR A 105 17.41 14.72 5.79
C THR A 105 18.71 14.90 4.98
N ASN A 106 19.83 14.43 5.53
CA ASN A 106 21.09 14.40 4.79
C ASN A 106 21.06 13.42 3.59
N ASP A 107 20.12 12.47 3.58
CA ASP A 107 19.93 11.48 2.51
C ASP A 107 18.83 11.92 1.51
N GLY A 108 18.33 13.15 1.63
CA GLY A 108 17.27 13.71 0.79
C GLY A 108 15.92 13.74 1.48
N TRP A 109 14.84 13.65 0.69
CA TRP A 109 13.47 13.73 1.21
C TRP A 109 12.96 12.37 1.67
N MET A 110 12.51 12.29 2.91
CA MET A 110 11.99 11.09 3.53
C MET A 110 10.52 11.27 3.92
N HIS A 111 9.67 10.28 3.61
CA HIS A 111 8.30 10.27 4.10
C HIS A 111 8.28 10.29 5.64
N GLU A 112 7.44 11.13 6.25
CA GLU A 112 7.43 11.37 7.72
C GLU A 112 7.37 10.08 8.56
N ARG A 113 6.58 9.09 8.14
CA ARG A 113 6.44 7.78 8.80
C ARG A 113 7.72 6.94 8.84
N LEU A 114 8.65 7.19 7.93
CA LEU A 114 9.95 6.50 7.90
C LEU A 114 10.99 7.20 8.77
N PHE A 115 10.76 8.46 9.10
CA PHE A 115 11.67 9.25 9.92
C PHE A 115 11.59 8.79 11.38
N LYS A 116 12.71 8.30 11.90
CA LYS A 116 12.87 7.96 13.32
C LYS A 116 13.80 9.00 13.95
N ARG A 117 13.36 9.65 15.02
CA ARG A 117 14.26 10.45 15.85
C ARG A 117 15.22 9.51 16.57
N GLY A 118 16.51 9.70 16.34
CA GLY A 118 17.57 9.09 17.14
C GLY A 118 17.61 9.66 18.55
#